data_AF-A0A242KUF0-F1
#
_entry.id   AF-A0A242KUF0-F1
#
_cell.length_a   1.000
_cell.length_b   1.000
_cell.length_c   1.000
_cell.angle_alpha   90.00
_cell.angle_beta   90.00
_cell.angle_gamma   90.00
#
_symmetry.space_group_name_H-M   'P 1'
#
loop_
_entity.id
_entity.type
_entity.pdbx_description
1 polymer ?
#
loop_
_entity_poly.entity_id
_entity_poly.type
_entity_poly.pdbx_seq_one_letter_code
_entity_poly.pdbx_strand_id
1 'polypeptide(L)'
;MKLVLFAYTREYFISRKIERLAEENLYARWLTQERVPTYRTIARLDLQELTNKGLDQLTEYQRARNLIDDALFIDGTKILADANKYSFVWKN
;
A
#
# COMPACT_ATOMS: atom_id res chain seq x y z
N MET A 1 13.37 -3.41 -0.50
CA MET A 1 11.96 -3.10 -0.85
C MET A 1 11.62 -3.26 -2.32
N LYS A 2 12.49 -2.89 -3.26
CA LYS A 2 12.21 -2.98 -4.71
C LYS A 2 11.79 -4.39 -5.16
N LEU A 3 12.42 -5.42 -4.58
CA LEU A 3 12.09 -6.83 -4.84
C LEU A 3 10.63 -7.20 -4.52
N VAL A 4 10.12 -6.83 -3.35
CA VAL A 4 8.76 -7.23 -2.92
C VAL A 4 7.70 -6.55 -3.77
N LEU A 5 7.87 -5.25 -4.04
CA LEU A 5 6.98 -4.52 -4.94
C LEU A 5 6.98 -5.13 -6.35
N PHE A 6 8.18 -5.40 -6.88
CA PHE A 6 8.36 -6.04 -8.19
C PHE A 6 7.72 -7.45 -8.23
N ALA A 7 7.80 -8.20 -7.13
CA ALA A 7 7.16 -9.50 -7.02
C ALA A 7 5.63 -9.39 -7.01
N TYR A 8 5.07 -8.43 -6.26
CA TYR A 8 3.62 -8.20 -6.21
C TYR A 8 3.03 -7.74 -7.54
N THR A 9 3.75 -6.91 -8.31
CA THR A 9 3.34 -6.55 -9.69
C THR A 9 3.30 -7.75 -10.64
N ARG A 10 3.89 -8.89 -10.26
CA ARG A 10 3.90 -10.16 -11.00
C ARG A 10 3.13 -11.27 -10.28
N GLU A 11 2.25 -10.91 -9.35
CA GLU A 11 1.39 -11.86 -8.64
C GLU A 11 2.14 -12.86 -7.72
N TYR A 12 3.40 -12.57 -7.37
CA TYR A 12 4.17 -13.38 -6.43
C TYR A 12 3.98 -12.86 -5.00
N PHE A 13 3.01 -13.41 -4.28
CA PHE A 13 2.68 -12.97 -2.92
C PHE A 13 3.38 -13.76 -1.80
N ILE A 14 3.80 -14.99 -2.09
CA ILE A 14 4.36 -15.90 -1.09
C ILE A 14 5.86 -15.66 -0.94
N SER A 15 6.33 -15.38 0.29
CA SER A 15 7.73 -15.03 0.57
C SER A 15 8.76 -16.01 -0.01
N ARG A 16 8.51 -17.33 0.06
CA ARG A 16 9.36 -18.36 -0.57
C ARG A 16 9.39 -18.28 -2.10
N LYS A 17 8.27 -17.89 -2.73
CA LYS A 17 8.25 -17.66 -4.17
C LYS A 17 9.02 -16.38 -4.54
N ILE A 18 8.98 -15.36 -3.67
CA ILE A 18 9.74 -14.11 -3.86
C ILE A 18 11.24 -14.35 -3.70
N GLU A 19 11.65 -15.20 -2.75
CA GLU A 19 13.04 -15.66 -2.59
C GLU A 19 13.52 -16.36 -3.87
N ARG A 20 12.76 -17.34 -4.37
CA ARG A 20 13.06 -18.00 -5.65
C ARG A 20 13.11 -17.02 -6.82
N LEU A 21 12.19 -16.05 -6.89
CA LEU A 21 12.20 -15.00 -7.90
C LEU A 21 13.50 -14.18 -7.83
N ALA A 22 14.01 -13.89 -6.63
CA ALA A 22 15.28 -13.19 -6.45
C ALA A 22 16.50 -14.01 -6.88
N GLU A 23 16.42 -15.35 -6.87
CA GLU A 23 17.49 -16.23 -7.37
C GLU A 23 17.43 -16.37 -8.90
N GLU A 24 16.25 -16.66 -9.43
CA GLU A 24 16.06 -17.06 -10.83
C GLU A 24 16.00 -15.86 -11.79
N ASN A 25 15.47 -14.72 -11.35
CA ASN A 25 15.18 -13.58 -12.23
C ASN A 25 16.29 -12.50 -12.21
N LEU A 26 16.86 -12.20 -13.39
CA LEU A 26 17.92 -11.20 -13.55
C LEU A 26 17.50 -9.80 -13.08
N TYR A 27 16.28 -9.38 -13.41
CA TYR A 27 15.78 -8.06 -12.98
C TYR A 27 15.60 -8.01 -11.46
N ALA A 28 15.12 -9.10 -10.86
CA ALA A 28 14.98 -9.20 -9.41
C ALA A 28 16.35 -9.10 -8.71
N ARG A 29 17.38 -9.79 -9.22
CA ARG A 29 18.77 -9.66 -8.75
C ARG A 29 19.32 -8.26 -8.92
N TRP A 30 19.09 -7.64 -10.06
CA TRP A 30 19.55 -6.28 -10.31
C TRP A 30 18.92 -5.28 -9.31
N LEU A 31 17.63 -5.44 -9.00
CA LEU A 31 16.91 -4.62 -8.02
C LEU A 31 17.41 -4.78 -6.59
N THR A 32 18.04 -5.92 -6.27
CA THR A 32 18.63 -6.21 -4.96
C THR A 32 20.15 -6.08 -4.93
N GLN A 33 20.79 -5.58 -6.00
CA GLN A 33 22.25 -5.51 -6.14
C GLN A 33 22.91 -6.88 -5.95
N GLU A 34 22.40 -7.89 -6.65
CA GLU A 34 22.82 -9.30 -6.60
C GLU A 34 22.60 -9.99 -5.24
N ARG A 35 21.94 -9.32 -4.28
CA ARG A 35 21.62 -9.93 -2.98
C ARG A 35 20.36 -10.77 -3.08
N VAL A 36 20.39 -11.97 -2.52
CA VAL A 36 19.21 -12.83 -2.40
C VAL A 36 18.75 -12.83 -0.93
N PRO A 37 17.75 -12.02 -0.56
CA PRO A 37 17.22 -12.03 0.80
C PRO A 37 16.42 -13.32 1.05
N THR A 38 16.61 -13.92 2.22
CA THR A 38 15.89 -15.14 2.57
C THR A 38 14.38 -14.92 2.73
N TYR A 39 13.57 -15.96 2.58
CA TYR A 39 12.11 -15.88 2.79
C TYR A 39 11.74 -15.33 4.17
N ARG A 40 12.56 -15.58 5.20
CA ARG A 40 12.35 -15.06 6.56
C ARG A 40 12.54 -13.55 6.61
N THR A 41 13.57 -13.04 5.93
CA THR A 41 13.81 -11.60 5.82
C THR A 41 12.66 -10.93 5.06
N ILE A 42 12.19 -11.55 3.98
CA ILE A 42 11.06 -11.06 3.19
C ILE A 42 9.77 -11.05 4.03
N ALA A 43 9.50 -12.12 4.78
CA ALA A 43 8.28 -12.24 5.58
C ALA A 43 8.23 -11.31 6.80
N ARG A 44 9.39 -10.82 7.27
CA ARG A 44 9.47 -9.85 8.38
C ARG A 44 9.28 -8.40 7.94
N LEU A 45 9.14 -8.14 6.63
CA LEU A 45 8.82 -6.80 6.16
C LEU A 45 7.40 -6.46 6.57
N ASP A 46 7.27 -5.52 7.50
CA ASP A 46 6.00 -4.95 7.87
C ASP A 46 5.52 -4.02 6.75
N LEU A 47 4.59 -4.53 5.94
CA LEU A 47 3.99 -3.78 4.84
C LEU A 47 2.93 -2.81 5.33
N GLN A 48 2.46 -2.92 6.57
CA GLN A 48 1.32 -2.16 7.05
C GLN A 48 1.68 -0.69 7.23
N GLU A 49 2.78 -0.40 7.93
CA GLU A 49 3.29 0.97 8.09
C GLU A 49 3.66 1.61 6.75
N LEU A 50 4.23 0.81 5.84
CA LEU A 50 4.63 1.25 4.51
C LEU A 50 3.43 1.52 3.59
N THR A 51 2.39 0.69 3.67
CA THR A 51 1.16 0.89 2.88
C THR A 51 0.48 2.18 3.32
N ASN A 52 0.41 2.43 4.63
CA ASN A 52 -0.14 3.68 5.15
C ASN A 52 0.65 4.89 4.63
N LYS A 53 1.98 4.89 4.78
CA LYS A 53 2.83 5.97 4.26
C LYS A 53 2.68 6.19 2.75
N GLY A 54 2.59 5.10 1.98
CA GLY A 54 2.40 5.18 0.53
C GLY A 54 1.02 5.74 0.14
N LEU A 55 -0.03 5.34 0.84
CA LEU A 55 -1.38 5.85 0.64
C LEU A 55 -1.48 7.33 1.04
N ASP A 56 -0.82 7.74 2.12
CA ASP A 56 -0.78 9.14 2.55
C ASP A 56 -0.14 10.01 1.45
N GLN A 57 1.03 9.61 0.95
CA GLN A 57 1.71 10.32 -0.15
C GLN A 57 0.88 10.37 -1.43
N LEU A 58 0.19 9.27 -1.76
CA LEU A 58 -0.69 9.21 -2.93
C LEU A 58 -1.87 10.17 -2.77
N THR A 59 -2.44 10.24 -1.57
CA THR A 59 -3.56 11.14 -1.23
C THR A 59 -3.11 12.59 -1.32
N GLU A 60 -1.95 12.94 -0.76
CA GLU A 60 -1.37 14.28 -0.90
C GLU A 60 -1.12 14.65 -2.37
N TYR A 61 -0.55 13.73 -3.17
CA TYR A 61 -0.29 13.95 -4.58
C TYR A 61 -1.57 14.21 -5.40
N GLN A 62 -2.66 13.52 -5.08
CA GLN A 62 -3.95 13.69 -5.74
C GLN A 62 -4.63 15.00 -5.30
N ARG A 63 -4.58 15.34 -4.00
CA ARG A 63 -5.05 16.62 -3.48
C ARG A 63 -4.33 17.80 -4.14
N ALA A 64 -3.01 17.72 -4.28
CA ALA A 64 -2.21 18.74 -4.96
C ALA A 64 -2.61 18.97 -6.43
N ARG A 65 -3.26 17.99 -7.06
CA ARG A 65 -3.79 18.08 -8.43
C ARG A 65 -5.28 18.36 -8.51
N ASN A 66 -5.94 18.63 -7.38
CA ASN A 66 -7.39 18.79 -7.30
C ASN A 66 -8.17 17.60 -7.89
N LEU A 67 -7.61 16.38 -7.80
CA LEU A 67 -8.26 15.15 -8.30
C LEU A 67 -9.19 14.53 -7.27
N ILE A 68 -8.95 14.81 -5.99
CA ILE A 68 -9.77 14.38 -4.86
C ILE A 68 -10.00 15.57 -3.95
N ASP A 69 -11.19 15.61 -3.35
CA ASP A 69 -11.63 16.64 -2.42
C ASP A 69 -12.15 15.96 -1.14
N ASP A 70 -12.22 16.70 -0.03
CA ASP A 70 -12.64 16.15 1.27
C ASP A 70 -14.15 15.89 1.36
N ALA A 71 -14.91 16.31 0.34
CA ALA A 71 -16.35 16.13 0.26
C ALA A 71 -16.76 15.50 -1.08
N LEU A 72 -17.54 14.41 -1.00
CA LEU A 72 -18.18 13.83 -2.17
C LEU A 72 -19.54 14.51 -2.36
N PHE A 73 -19.74 15.13 -3.51
CA PHE A 73 -21.04 15.69 -3.88
C PHE A 73 -21.79 14.67 -4.74
N ILE A 74 -22.82 14.04 -4.18
CA ILE A 74 -23.76 13.22 -4.94
C ILE A 74 -25.04 14.04 -5.04
N ASP A 75 -25.46 14.36 -6.27
CA ASP A 75 -26.74 15.04 -6.55
C ASP A 75 -26.94 16.38 -5.81
N GLY A 76 -25.88 17.18 -5.73
CA GLY A 76 -25.88 18.47 -4.99
C GLY A 76 -25.84 18.33 -3.46
N THR A 77 -25.89 17.12 -2.93
CA THR A 77 -25.77 16.85 -1.49
C THR A 77 -24.29 16.69 -1.11
N LYS A 78 -23.81 17.56 -0.22
CA LYS A 78 -22.44 17.49 0.33
C LYS A 78 -22.36 16.38 1.38
N ILE A 79 -21.69 15.28 1.05
CA ILE A 79 -21.34 14.25 2.02
C ILE A 79 -19.94 14.55 2.54
N LEU A 80 -19.87 14.98 3.80
CA LEU A 80 -18.62 15.16 4.54
C LEU A 80 -18.22 13.82 5.16
N ALA A 81 -16.94 13.48 5.11
CA ALA A 81 -16.37 12.33 5.80
C ALA A 81 -16.17 12.63 7.30
N ASP A 82 -17.25 12.95 8.03
CA ASP A 82 -17.22 13.13 9.48
C ASP A 82 -17.95 11.97 10.17
N ALA A 83 -17.18 11.05 10.74
CA ALA A 83 -17.69 9.88 11.47
C ALA A 83 -18.42 10.23 12.78
N ASN A 84 -18.26 11.45 13.30
CA ASN A 84 -18.91 11.92 14.52
C ASN A 84 -20.16 12.77 14.26
N LYS A 85 -20.53 12.99 12.99
CA LYS A 85 -21.69 13.84 12.64
C LYS A 85 -23.02 13.34 13.22
N TYR A 86 -23.13 12.04 13.48
CA TYR A 86 -24.28 11.43 14.16
C TYR A 86 -23.81 10.48 15.26
N SER A 87 -23.61 11.00 16.47
CA SER A 87 -23.38 10.17 17.67
C SER A 87 -24.73 9.71 18.23
N PHE A 88 -25.07 8.44 18.11
CA PHE A 88 -26.23 7.86 18.76
C PHE A 88 -25.85 7.39 20.17
N VAL A 89 -26.39 8.04 21.19
CA VAL A 89 -26.26 7.62 22.59
C VAL A 89 -27.46 6.74 22.92
N TRP A 90 -27.21 5.45 23.18
CA TRP A 90 -28.25 4.55 23.67
C TRP A 90 -28.44 4.78 25.16
N LYS A 91 -29.69 5.04 25.57
CA LYS A 91 -30.06 5.21 26.96
C LYS A 91 -30.27 3.82 27.57
N ASN A 92 -29.52 3.51 28.64
CA ASN A 92 -29.79 2.34 29.50
C ASN A 92 -31.05 2.57 30.34
#